data_AF-A0A8S0FQB8-F1
#
_entry.id   AF-A0A8S0FQB8-F1
#
_cell.length_a   1.000
_cell.length_b   1.000
_cell.length_c   1.000
_cell.angle_alpha   90.00
_cell.angle_beta   90.00
_cell.angle_gamma   90.00
#
_symmetry.space_group_name_H-M   'P 1'
#
loop_
_entity.id
_entity.type
_entity.pdbx_description
1 polymer ?
#
loop_
_entity_poly.entity_id
_entity_poly.type
_entity_poly.pdbx_seq_one_letter_code
_entity_poly.pdbx_strand_id
1 'polypeptide(L)'
;MQQSSLFRGMRYSEDHAQIKEWAPLVMEGRDPQQKVAATRTEIGTDVNYGEITRQLIASLQKKSNFSLQLSSEVRALKRNDDNSWTVTVADLKNGTAQNIRAKFVFIGAGGAALKLLQESGIPEAKDYAGFPVGGQFLVSENPDVVNHHLAKVYGKASVGAPITEPMSVPHIDTRVLDGKRVVLFGPFATFSTKFLKNGSLWDLMSSTTTSNVMPMMHVGLDNFDLVKYLVSQVMLSEEDRFEVLKEYYPQAKKEDWRLWQAGQRVQIIKRDADKGGVLRLGTEVVSDQQGTIAALLGASPGASTAAPIMLNLLEKVFGDRVSSPQWQAIGAAVR
;
A
#
# COMPACT_ATOMS: atom_id res chain seq x y z
N MET A 1 -16.46 -3.80 21.81
CA MET A 1 -15.76 -2.70 21.10
C MET A 1 -16.13 -1.31 21.62
N GLN A 2 -17.41 -1.01 21.90
CA GLN A 2 -17.88 0.32 22.36
C GLN A 2 -17.28 0.82 23.68
N GLN A 3 -16.64 -0.04 24.48
CA GLN A 3 -15.90 0.36 25.69
C GLN A 3 -14.67 1.24 25.38
N SER A 4 -14.10 1.12 24.17
CA SER A 4 -13.08 2.05 23.69
C SER A 4 -13.74 3.33 23.18
N SER A 5 -13.20 4.49 23.58
CA SER A 5 -13.69 5.81 23.16
C SER A 5 -13.78 5.96 21.65
N LEU A 6 -12.85 5.35 20.91
CA LEU A 6 -12.78 5.39 19.44
C LEU A 6 -13.97 4.70 18.76
N PHE A 7 -14.63 3.77 19.44
CA PHE A 7 -15.73 2.97 18.88
C PHE A 7 -17.07 3.21 19.57
N ARG A 8 -17.16 4.23 20.43
CA ARG A 8 -18.38 4.52 21.20
C ARG A 8 -19.59 4.81 20.31
N GLY A 9 -19.38 5.46 19.17
CA GLY A 9 -20.43 5.76 18.18
C GLY A 9 -20.78 4.61 17.23
N MET A 10 -20.13 3.46 17.34
CA MET A 10 -20.36 2.34 16.43
C MET A 10 -21.71 1.67 16.72
N ARG A 11 -22.54 1.50 15.69
CA ARG A 11 -23.83 0.81 15.76
C ARG A 11 -23.68 -0.64 15.28
N TYR A 12 -24.52 -1.52 15.80
CA TYR A 12 -24.64 -2.92 15.38
C TYR A 12 -26.09 -3.21 15.00
N SER A 13 -26.30 -4.00 13.96
CA SER A 13 -27.63 -4.48 13.58
C SER A 13 -27.56 -5.85 12.91
N GLU A 14 -28.62 -6.63 13.09
CA GLU A 14 -28.97 -7.83 12.32
C GLU A 14 -30.28 -7.63 11.53
N ASP A 15 -30.91 -6.46 11.66
CA ASP A 15 -32.14 -6.14 10.95
C ASP A 15 -31.83 -5.76 9.50
N HIS A 16 -32.48 -6.46 8.56
CA HIS A 16 -32.30 -6.24 7.14
C HIS A 16 -32.67 -4.82 6.71
N ALA A 17 -33.75 -4.27 7.26
CA ALA A 17 -34.21 -2.94 6.90
C ALA A 17 -33.19 -1.88 7.33
N GLN A 18 -32.73 -1.96 8.58
CA GLN A 18 -31.70 -1.06 9.09
C GLN A 18 -30.36 -1.18 8.34
N ILE A 19 -29.90 -2.39 8.01
CA ILE A 19 -28.66 -2.55 7.24
C ILE A 19 -28.84 -2.04 5.81
N LYS A 20 -30.03 -2.18 5.21
CA LYS A 20 -30.34 -1.65 3.89
C LYS A 20 -30.23 -0.13 3.85
N GLU A 21 -30.67 0.58 4.88
CA GLU A 21 -30.46 2.03 4.99
C GLU A 21 -28.97 2.41 5.02
N TRP A 22 -28.11 1.54 5.57
CA TRP A 22 -26.67 1.79 5.68
C TRP A 22 -25.91 1.46 4.40
N ALA A 23 -26.31 0.39 3.72
CA ALA A 23 -25.59 -0.19 2.59
C ALA A 23 -26.57 -0.75 1.55
N PRO A 24 -27.30 0.10 0.81
CA PRO A 24 -28.40 -0.33 -0.04
C PRO A 24 -27.97 -1.28 -1.15
N LEU A 25 -26.86 -1.00 -1.86
CA LEU A 25 -26.34 -1.93 -2.87
C LEU A 25 -26.06 -3.33 -2.31
N VAL A 26 -25.69 -3.43 -1.03
CA VAL A 26 -25.33 -4.72 -0.43
C VAL A 26 -26.55 -5.55 -0.04
N MET A 27 -27.66 -4.88 0.25
CA MET A 27 -28.87 -5.49 0.80
C MET A 27 -30.02 -5.62 -0.21
N GLU A 28 -30.05 -4.80 -1.26
CA GLU A 28 -31.10 -4.86 -2.27
C GLU A 28 -30.97 -6.10 -3.15
N GLY A 29 -32.05 -6.87 -3.24
CA GLY A 29 -32.07 -8.16 -3.94
C GLY A 29 -31.46 -9.32 -3.13
N ARG A 30 -31.00 -9.08 -1.88
CA ARG A 30 -30.54 -10.14 -0.98
C ARG A 30 -31.73 -10.93 -0.43
N ASP A 31 -31.54 -12.24 -0.23
CA ASP A 31 -32.53 -13.13 0.37
C ASP A 31 -32.87 -12.69 1.82
N PRO A 32 -34.14 -12.36 2.14
CA PRO A 32 -34.57 -11.99 3.48
C PRO A 32 -34.35 -13.08 4.55
N GLN A 33 -34.17 -14.34 4.15
CA GLN A 33 -33.89 -15.45 5.08
C GLN A 33 -32.38 -15.59 5.37
N GLN A 34 -31.51 -14.92 4.61
CA GLN A 34 -30.08 -14.95 4.85
C GLN A 34 -29.75 -14.27 6.18
N LYS A 35 -28.98 -14.92 7.05
CA LYS A 35 -28.48 -14.26 8.26
C LYS A 35 -27.46 -13.19 7.88
N VAL A 36 -27.70 -11.97 8.30
CA VAL A 36 -26.82 -10.81 8.09
C VAL A 36 -26.55 -10.11 9.41
N ALA A 37 -25.38 -9.50 9.52
CA ALA A 37 -25.01 -8.66 10.64
C ALA A 37 -24.02 -7.60 10.14
N ALA A 38 -24.18 -6.37 10.62
CA ALA A 38 -23.27 -5.29 10.26
C ALA A 38 -22.96 -4.39 11.46
N THR A 39 -21.75 -3.86 11.48
CA THR A 39 -21.40 -2.71 12.30
C THR A 39 -21.24 -1.47 11.42
N ARG A 40 -21.66 -0.31 11.91
CA ARG A 40 -21.56 0.97 11.19
C ARG A 40 -20.92 2.04 12.05
N THR A 41 -20.08 2.85 11.43
CA THR A 41 -19.51 4.07 12.02
C THR A 41 -19.68 5.24 11.07
N GLU A 42 -20.06 6.40 11.59
CA GLU A 42 -20.30 7.63 10.79
C GLU A 42 -19.10 8.58 10.79
N ILE A 43 -18.12 8.36 11.66
CA ILE A 43 -16.94 9.23 11.80
C ILE A 43 -15.88 8.99 10.71
N GLY A 44 -16.11 8.03 9.80
CA GLY A 44 -15.19 7.72 8.72
C GLY A 44 -15.11 8.87 7.70
N THR A 45 -13.88 9.22 7.29
CA THR A 45 -13.64 10.22 6.26
C THR A 45 -12.90 9.58 5.10
N ASP A 46 -13.38 9.81 3.87
CA ASP A 46 -12.63 9.43 2.67
C ASP A 46 -11.52 10.44 2.41
N VAL A 47 -10.32 9.93 2.12
CA VAL A 47 -9.13 10.76 1.99
C VAL A 47 -8.51 10.52 0.61
N ASN A 48 -8.37 11.60 -0.16
CA ASN A 48 -7.60 11.60 -1.40
C ASN A 48 -6.12 11.81 -1.08
N TYR A 49 -5.37 10.71 -0.94
CA TYR A 49 -3.94 10.76 -0.63
C TYR A 49 -3.10 11.44 -1.72
N GLY A 50 -3.51 11.33 -3.00
CA GLY A 50 -2.83 12.03 -4.08
C GLY A 50 -2.89 13.54 -3.90
N GLU A 51 -4.07 14.04 -3.49
CA GLU A 51 -4.25 15.46 -3.21
C GLU A 51 -3.53 15.92 -1.95
N ILE A 52 -3.57 15.13 -0.85
CA ILE A 52 -2.77 15.42 0.35
C ILE A 52 -1.28 15.52 0.00
N THR A 53 -0.75 14.57 -0.78
CA THR A 53 0.66 14.61 -1.20
C THR A 53 0.97 15.88 -1.97
N ARG A 54 0.13 16.31 -2.92
CA ARG A 54 0.34 17.56 -3.66
C ARG A 54 0.35 18.77 -2.74
N GLN A 55 -0.58 18.86 -1.78
CA GLN A 55 -0.64 19.97 -0.83
C GLN A 55 0.57 20.01 0.09
N LEU A 56 1.03 18.86 0.58
CA LEU A 56 2.25 18.76 1.39
C LEU A 56 3.48 19.21 0.61
N ILE A 57 3.65 18.74 -0.63
CA ILE A 57 4.77 19.15 -1.49
C ILE A 57 4.68 20.65 -1.83
N ALA A 58 3.50 21.16 -2.17
CA ALA A 58 3.29 22.59 -2.45
C ALA A 58 3.65 23.47 -1.25
N SER A 59 3.35 23.01 -0.03
CA SER A 59 3.77 23.68 1.21
C SER A 59 5.30 23.66 1.36
N LEU A 60 5.96 22.54 1.09
CA LEU A 60 7.42 22.41 1.14
C LEU A 60 8.12 23.30 0.10
N GLN A 61 7.56 23.43 -1.11
CA GLN A 61 8.11 24.29 -2.17
C GLN A 61 8.14 25.77 -1.81
N LYS A 62 7.38 26.21 -0.80
CA LYS A 62 7.45 27.60 -0.29
C LYS A 62 8.72 27.85 0.53
N LYS A 63 9.46 26.82 0.92
CA LYS A 63 10.67 26.93 1.72
C LYS A 63 11.90 27.05 0.81
N SER A 64 12.79 28.00 1.12
CA SER A 64 14.01 28.26 0.34
C SER A 64 15.02 27.09 0.36
N ASN A 65 14.92 26.20 1.34
CA ASN A 65 15.80 25.05 1.53
C ASN A 65 15.21 23.73 0.99
N PHE A 66 14.18 23.79 0.15
CA PHE A 66 13.57 22.63 -0.48
C PHE A 66 13.67 22.75 -2.01
N SER A 67 13.95 21.63 -2.67
CA SER A 67 13.99 21.56 -4.13
C SER A 67 13.28 20.29 -4.58
N LEU A 68 12.46 20.43 -5.62
CA LEU A 68 11.69 19.33 -6.20
C LEU A 68 12.15 19.10 -7.65
N GLN A 69 12.58 17.87 -7.95
CA GLN A 69 12.84 17.43 -9.31
C GLN A 69 11.84 16.33 -9.68
N LEU A 70 10.99 16.61 -10.67
CA LEU A 70 10.04 15.65 -11.24
C LEU A 70 10.55 15.15 -12.60
N SER A 71 9.91 14.12 -13.15
CA SER A 71 10.37 13.47 -14.40
C SER A 71 11.85 13.07 -14.34
N SER A 72 12.30 12.69 -13.15
CA SER A 72 13.70 12.39 -12.83
C SER A 72 13.76 11.03 -12.16
N GLU A 73 14.63 10.15 -12.63
CA GLU A 73 14.77 8.77 -12.14
C GLU A 73 16.14 8.58 -11.51
N VAL A 74 16.17 8.04 -10.29
CA VAL A 74 17.41 7.61 -9.64
C VAL A 74 17.83 6.28 -10.27
N ARG A 75 19.05 6.23 -10.82
CA ARG A 75 19.60 5.07 -11.52
C ARG A 75 20.77 4.39 -10.81
N ALA A 76 21.38 5.08 -9.85
CA ALA A 76 22.45 4.51 -9.05
C ALA A 76 22.62 5.26 -7.74
N LEU A 77 23.06 4.51 -6.72
CA LEU A 77 23.46 5.01 -5.41
C LEU A 77 24.87 4.48 -5.13
N LYS A 78 25.84 5.39 -4.96
CA LYS A 78 27.21 5.03 -4.61
C LYS A 78 27.62 5.72 -3.31
N ARG A 79 28.07 4.93 -2.34
CA ARG A 79 28.67 5.47 -1.12
C ARG A 79 30.07 6.01 -1.42
N ASN A 80 30.36 7.20 -0.91
CA ASN A 80 31.66 7.87 -0.99
C ASN A 80 32.49 7.56 0.27
N ASP A 81 33.81 7.81 0.21
CA ASP A 81 34.73 7.50 1.30
C ASP A 81 34.45 8.30 2.59
N ASP A 82 33.82 9.47 2.49
CA ASP A 82 33.37 10.30 3.62
C ASP A 82 31.99 9.89 4.17
N ASN A 83 31.49 8.72 3.79
CA ASN A 83 30.15 8.20 4.07
C ASN A 83 28.97 9.00 3.47
N SER A 84 29.23 10.03 2.67
CA SER A 84 28.17 10.66 1.86
C SER A 84 27.79 9.77 0.67
N TRP A 85 26.73 10.15 -0.03
CA TRP A 85 26.18 9.41 -1.16
C TRP A 85 26.28 10.23 -2.43
N THR A 86 26.73 9.60 -3.51
CA THR A 86 26.56 10.08 -4.87
C THR A 86 25.31 9.41 -5.45
N VAL A 87 24.31 10.22 -5.77
CA VAL A 87 23.03 9.81 -6.35
C VAL A 87 23.03 10.17 -7.83
N THR A 88 22.99 9.18 -8.71
CA THR A 88 22.89 9.41 -10.15
C THR A 88 21.42 9.54 -10.54
N VAL A 89 21.05 10.71 -11.05
CA VAL A 89 19.67 11.05 -11.43
C VAL A 89 19.62 11.33 -12.92
N ALA A 90 18.71 10.68 -13.64
CA ALA A 90 18.49 10.90 -15.07
C ALA A 90 17.17 11.60 -15.34
N ASP A 91 17.20 12.64 -16.17
CA ASP A 91 15.99 13.28 -16.70
C ASP A 91 15.31 12.33 -17.70
N LEU A 92 14.04 12.04 -17.48
CA LEU A 92 13.27 11.10 -18.30
C LEU A 92 12.89 11.65 -19.68
N LYS A 93 12.98 12.97 -19.90
CA LYS A 93 12.64 13.60 -21.18
C LYS A 93 13.79 13.51 -22.19
N ASN A 94 15.03 13.63 -21.72
CA ASN A 94 16.21 13.70 -22.59
C ASN A 94 17.30 12.65 -22.24
N GLY A 95 17.14 11.88 -21.17
CA GLY A 95 18.06 10.85 -20.74
C GLY A 95 19.35 11.35 -20.09
N THR A 96 19.52 12.67 -19.93
CA THR A 96 20.75 13.27 -19.39
C THR A 96 20.86 12.94 -17.91
N ALA A 97 22.01 12.40 -17.50
CA ALA A 97 22.30 12.05 -16.12
C ALA A 97 23.14 13.12 -15.41
N GLN A 98 22.82 13.36 -14.14
CA GLN A 98 23.59 14.22 -13.24
C GLN A 98 23.85 13.50 -11.91
N ASN A 99 24.89 13.92 -11.21
CA ASN A 99 25.26 13.38 -9.91
C ASN A 99 24.95 14.41 -8.81
N ILE A 100 24.19 13.98 -7.80
CA ILE A 100 23.88 14.78 -6.62
C ILE A 100 24.62 14.17 -5.43
N ARG A 101 25.37 14.99 -4.69
CA ARG A 101 26.00 14.56 -3.43
C ARG A 101 25.07 14.82 -2.26
N ALA A 102 24.78 13.79 -1.47
CA ALA A 102 23.88 13.86 -0.32
C ALA A 102 24.54 13.28 0.93
N LYS A 103 24.37 13.95 2.08
CA LYS A 103 24.83 13.41 3.38
C LYS A 103 23.93 12.30 3.90
N PHE A 104 22.66 12.34 3.53
CA PHE A 104 21.65 11.37 3.91
C PHE A 104 20.73 11.10 2.71
N VAL A 105 20.34 9.83 2.52
CA VAL A 105 19.39 9.41 1.47
C VAL A 105 18.21 8.69 2.09
N PHE A 106 16.99 9.16 1.80
CA PHE A 106 15.76 8.46 2.15
C PHE A 106 15.10 7.89 0.90
N ILE A 107 14.94 6.57 0.85
CA ILE A 107 14.31 5.84 -0.25
C ILE A 107 12.84 5.59 0.09
N GLY A 108 11.97 6.49 -0.38
CA GLY A 108 10.51 6.37 -0.33
C GLY A 108 9.89 6.00 -1.69
N ALA A 109 10.55 5.14 -2.47
CA ALA A 109 10.24 4.91 -3.89
C ALA A 109 9.13 3.88 -4.17
N GLY A 110 8.23 3.64 -3.21
CA GLY A 110 7.19 2.62 -3.33
C GLY A 110 7.78 1.25 -3.67
N GLY A 111 7.24 0.56 -4.68
CA GLY A 111 7.76 -0.74 -5.10
C GLY A 111 9.22 -0.73 -5.56
N ALA A 112 9.75 0.38 -6.07
CA ALA A 112 11.16 0.47 -6.46
C ALA A 112 12.13 0.61 -5.27
N ALA A 113 11.63 0.78 -4.04
CA ALA A 113 12.48 0.98 -2.88
C ALA A 113 13.43 -0.19 -2.61
N LEU A 114 12.97 -1.43 -2.82
CA LEU A 114 13.81 -2.62 -2.65
C LEU A 114 14.97 -2.63 -3.66
N LYS A 115 14.69 -2.32 -4.92
CA LYS A 115 15.71 -2.28 -5.97
C LYS A 115 16.77 -1.22 -5.68
N LEU A 116 16.35 -0.01 -5.34
CA LEU A 116 17.27 1.08 -4.97
C LEU A 116 18.09 0.74 -3.71
N LEU A 117 17.47 0.07 -2.74
CA LEU A 117 18.18 -0.40 -1.55
C LEU A 117 19.24 -1.45 -1.91
N GLN A 118 18.93 -2.40 -2.80
CA GLN A 118 19.91 -3.39 -3.29
C GLN A 118 21.03 -2.72 -4.09
N GLU A 119 20.73 -1.73 -4.92
CA GLU A 119 21.71 -0.94 -5.66
C GLU A 119 22.66 -0.13 -4.76
N SER A 120 22.21 0.24 -3.55
CA SER A 120 23.07 0.93 -2.58
C SER A 120 24.25 0.09 -2.07
N GLY A 121 24.17 -1.24 -2.20
CA GLY A 121 25.22 -2.18 -1.82
C GLY A 121 25.42 -2.35 -0.31
N ILE A 122 24.56 -1.78 0.54
CA ILE A 122 24.68 -1.95 1.99
C ILE A 122 24.45 -3.42 2.41
N PRO A 123 25.14 -3.93 3.44
CA PRO A 123 24.98 -5.32 3.87
C PRO A 123 23.54 -5.70 4.21
N GLU A 124 22.78 -4.79 4.84
CA GLU A 124 21.41 -4.99 5.28
C GLU A 124 20.45 -5.27 4.11
N ALA A 125 20.76 -4.79 2.90
CA ALA A 125 19.93 -5.02 1.72
C ALA A 125 19.90 -6.51 1.32
N LYS A 126 20.93 -7.29 1.66
CA LYS A 126 21.05 -8.72 1.31
C LYS A 126 20.04 -9.60 2.05
N ASP A 127 19.48 -9.10 3.16
CA ASP A 127 18.48 -9.80 3.95
C ASP A 127 17.05 -9.61 3.40
N TYR A 128 16.87 -8.83 2.33
CA TYR A 128 15.56 -8.54 1.78
C TYR A 128 15.42 -9.03 0.35
N ALA A 129 14.29 -9.70 0.12
CA ALA A 129 13.74 -10.00 -1.19
C ALA A 129 12.33 -9.42 -1.25
N GLY A 130 11.72 -9.47 -2.43
CA GLY A 130 10.33 -9.15 -2.56
C GLY A 130 9.75 -9.63 -3.87
N PHE A 131 8.45 -9.79 -3.88
CA PHE A 131 7.72 -10.06 -5.12
C PHE A 131 6.58 -9.04 -5.28
N PRO A 132 6.35 -8.60 -6.51
CA PRO A 132 5.30 -7.65 -6.83
C PRO A 132 3.93 -8.32 -6.76
N VAL A 133 2.99 -7.60 -6.17
CA VAL A 133 1.56 -7.94 -6.12
C VAL A 133 0.80 -6.73 -6.61
N GLY A 134 -0.07 -6.89 -7.59
CA GLY A 134 -0.95 -5.83 -8.08
C GLY A 134 -2.36 -5.96 -7.50
N GLY A 135 -3.11 -4.87 -7.53
CA GLY A 135 -4.55 -4.88 -7.32
C GLY A 135 -5.31 -4.48 -8.58
N GLN A 136 -6.51 -5.00 -8.73
CA GLN A 136 -7.51 -4.52 -9.67
C GLN A 136 -8.82 -4.21 -8.94
N PHE A 137 -9.58 -3.26 -9.45
CA PHE A 137 -10.90 -2.93 -8.94
C PHE A 137 -11.89 -2.88 -10.11
N LEU A 138 -13.12 -3.32 -9.87
CA LEU A 138 -14.25 -2.94 -10.70
C LEU A 138 -14.69 -1.54 -10.27
N VAL A 139 -14.93 -0.66 -11.24
CA VAL A 139 -15.28 0.74 -11.02
C VAL A 139 -16.59 1.03 -11.70
N SER A 140 -17.52 1.61 -10.96
CA SER A 140 -18.73 2.19 -11.51
C SER A 140 -18.75 3.70 -11.33
N GLU A 141 -19.11 4.38 -12.41
CA GLU A 141 -19.36 5.82 -12.48
C GLU A 141 -20.83 6.11 -12.85
N ASN A 142 -21.68 5.07 -12.93
CA ASN A 142 -23.09 5.22 -13.23
C ASN A 142 -23.76 6.06 -12.13
N PRO A 143 -24.38 7.22 -12.45
CA PRO A 143 -25.08 8.08 -11.50
C PRO A 143 -26.08 7.34 -10.60
N ASP A 144 -26.78 6.34 -11.11
CA ASP A 144 -27.77 5.58 -10.37
C ASP A 144 -27.09 4.73 -9.28
N VAL A 145 -25.95 4.11 -9.59
CA VAL A 145 -25.17 3.31 -8.63
C VAL A 145 -24.49 4.21 -7.60
N VAL A 146 -23.78 5.25 -8.05
CA VAL A 146 -22.93 6.08 -7.19
C VAL A 146 -23.71 7.02 -6.27
N ASN A 147 -24.94 7.39 -6.61
CA ASN A 147 -25.79 8.22 -5.74
C ASN A 147 -26.64 7.38 -4.80
N HIS A 148 -26.93 6.13 -5.17
CA HIS A 148 -27.67 5.21 -4.31
C HIS A 148 -26.81 4.66 -3.17
N HIS A 149 -25.48 4.63 -3.34
CA HIS A 149 -24.55 4.15 -2.32
C HIS A 149 -23.60 5.24 -1.82
N LEU A 150 -23.63 5.52 -0.51
CA LEU A 150 -22.76 6.51 0.13
C LEU A 150 -21.95 5.93 1.30
N ALA A 151 -21.63 4.63 1.22
CA ALA A 151 -20.90 3.91 2.26
C ALA A 151 -19.61 3.28 1.74
N LYS A 152 -18.77 2.85 2.69
CA LYS A 152 -17.70 1.87 2.48
C LYS A 152 -18.05 0.63 3.26
N VAL A 153 -18.12 -0.50 2.59
CA VAL A 153 -18.61 -1.75 3.16
C VAL A 153 -17.56 -2.82 3.00
N TYR A 154 -16.99 -3.22 4.13
CA TYR A 154 -16.02 -4.31 4.23
C TYR A 154 -16.75 -5.61 4.55
N GLY A 155 -16.57 -6.62 3.70
CA GLY A 155 -17.14 -7.93 3.92
C GLY A 155 -16.27 -8.83 4.79
N LYS A 156 -16.82 -10.00 5.12
CA LYS A 156 -16.05 -11.07 5.75
C LYS A 156 -15.13 -11.72 4.71
N ALA A 157 -13.91 -12.06 5.12
CA ALA A 157 -13.01 -12.85 4.30
C ALA A 157 -13.66 -14.19 3.86
N SER A 158 -13.53 -14.54 2.59
CA SER A 158 -13.99 -15.81 2.04
C SER A 158 -13.30 -17.00 2.73
N VAL A 159 -13.96 -18.15 2.79
CA VAL A 159 -13.39 -19.38 3.36
C VAL A 159 -12.13 -19.76 2.58
N GLY A 160 -10.97 -19.78 3.25
CA GLY A 160 -9.65 -20.09 2.65
C GLY A 160 -8.79 -18.87 2.31
N ALA A 161 -9.28 -17.63 2.44
CA ALA A 161 -8.42 -16.46 2.41
C ALA A 161 -7.56 -16.42 3.69
N PRO A 162 -6.26 -16.12 3.61
CA PRO A 162 -5.42 -16.02 4.80
C PRO A 162 -5.97 -14.93 5.73
N ILE A 163 -6.36 -15.34 6.95
CA ILE A 163 -6.99 -14.48 8.00
C ILE A 163 -6.10 -13.27 8.34
N THR A 164 -4.82 -13.33 8.00
CA THR A 164 -3.79 -12.33 8.27
C THR A 164 -3.76 -11.14 7.29
N GLU A 165 -4.52 -11.17 6.18
CA GLU A 165 -4.64 -10.02 5.26
C GLU A 165 -6.09 -9.49 5.14
N PRO A 166 -6.64 -8.84 6.19
CA PRO A 166 -8.00 -8.29 6.15
C PRO A 166 -8.20 -7.20 5.09
N MET A 167 -7.12 -6.59 4.57
CA MET A 167 -7.16 -5.58 3.50
C MET A 167 -7.20 -6.16 2.08
N SER A 168 -7.07 -7.47 1.93
CA SER A 168 -7.11 -8.16 0.64
C SER A 168 -8.47 -8.80 0.34
N VAL A 169 -9.45 -8.61 1.23
CA VAL A 169 -10.83 -9.03 1.03
C VAL A 169 -11.57 -8.01 0.17
N PRO A 170 -12.33 -8.45 -0.85
CA PRO A 170 -13.16 -7.55 -1.63
C PRO A 170 -14.13 -6.74 -0.74
N HIS A 171 -14.19 -5.44 -1.03
CA HIS A 171 -15.05 -4.48 -0.36
C HIS A 171 -15.66 -3.55 -1.40
N ILE A 172 -16.85 -3.01 -1.12
CA ILE A 172 -17.54 -2.05 -1.98
C ILE A 172 -17.48 -0.66 -1.34
N ASP A 173 -16.82 0.27 -2.03
CA ASP A 173 -16.46 1.57 -1.49
C ASP A 173 -16.95 2.70 -2.38
N THR A 174 -17.71 3.61 -1.80
CA THR A 174 -17.88 4.95 -2.37
C THR A 174 -16.59 5.76 -2.14
N ARG A 175 -16.08 6.40 -3.17
CA ARG A 175 -14.91 7.28 -3.16
C ARG A 175 -15.27 8.63 -3.78
N VAL A 176 -14.64 9.70 -3.28
CA VAL A 176 -14.74 11.03 -3.89
C VAL A 176 -13.37 11.40 -4.45
N LEU A 177 -13.24 11.33 -5.77
CA LEU A 177 -12.00 11.60 -6.50
C LEU A 177 -12.18 12.86 -7.34
N ASP A 178 -11.42 13.90 -7.03
CA ASP A 178 -11.44 15.19 -7.75
C ASP A 178 -12.87 15.75 -7.92
N GLY A 179 -13.68 15.66 -6.86
CA GLY A 179 -15.08 16.11 -6.83
C GLY A 179 -16.10 15.16 -7.46
N LYS A 180 -15.66 14.06 -8.08
CA LYS A 180 -16.53 13.03 -8.68
C LYS A 180 -16.68 11.85 -7.74
N ARG A 181 -17.92 11.36 -7.58
CA ARG A 181 -18.20 10.12 -6.85
C ARG A 181 -17.99 8.93 -7.77
N VAL A 182 -17.33 7.90 -7.25
CA VAL A 182 -17.17 6.60 -7.92
C VAL A 182 -17.41 5.50 -6.89
N VAL A 183 -17.91 4.35 -7.34
CA VAL A 183 -17.99 3.15 -6.51
C VAL A 183 -16.93 2.16 -6.99
N LEU A 184 -16.10 1.68 -6.07
CA LEU A 184 -15.06 0.69 -6.32
C LEU A 184 -15.44 -0.64 -5.66
N PHE A 185 -15.21 -1.74 -6.36
CA PHE A 185 -15.29 -3.09 -5.80
C PHE A 185 -13.99 -3.86 -6.03
N GLY A 186 -13.45 -4.45 -4.96
CA GLY A 186 -12.17 -5.16 -4.96
C GLY A 186 -11.45 -4.99 -3.62
N PRO A 187 -10.14 -5.25 -3.52
CA PRO A 187 -9.23 -5.56 -4.63
C PRO A 187 -9.36 -7.02 -5.11
N PHE A 188 -9.18 -7.23 -6.41
CA PHE A 188 -8.81 -8.52 -6.99
C PHE A 188 -7.29 -8.58 -7.10
N ALA A 189 -6.68 -9.66 -6.61
CA ALA A 189 -5.24 -9.80 -6.69
C ALA A 189 -4.80 -10.01 -8.14
N THR A 190 -3.70 -9.35 -8.53
CA THR A 190 -3.03 -9.55 -9.81
C THR A 190 -1.57 -9.82 -9.60
N PHE A 191 -0.97 -10.54 -10.55
CA PHE A 191 0.46 -10.76 -10.61
C PHE A 191 1.03 -9.96 -11.78
N SER A 192 2.15 -9.28 -11.55
CA SER A 192 2.90 -8.57 -12.58
C SER A 192 4.37 -8.67 -12.22
N THR A 193 5.28 -8.82 -13.18
CA THR A 193 6.72 -8.81 -12.88
C THR A 193 7.30 -7.41 -12.63
N LYS A 194 6.49 -6.36 -12.83
CA LYS A 194 6.86 -4.95 -12.64
C LYS A 194 6.74 -4.56 -11.16
N PHE A 195 7.61 -3.66 -10.69
CA PHE A 195 7.57 -3.15 -9.32
C PHE A 195 6.84 -1.79 -9.22
N LEU A 196 6.68 -1.09 -10.34
CA LEU A 196 5.96 0.19 -10.46
C LEU A 196 4.90 0.10 -11.58
N LYS A 197 3.86 0.94 -11.52
CA LYS A 197 2.82 1.03 -12.58
C LYS A 197 3.42 1.12 -14.00
N ASN A 198 4.50 1.91 -14.14
CA ASN A 198 5.25 2.09 -15.38
C ASN A 198 6.66 1.44 -15.32
N GLY A 199 6.83 0.38 -14.52
CA GLY A 199 8.10 -0.32 -14.30
C GLY A 199 8.47 -1.33 -15.41
N SER A 200 9.61 -2.00 -15.21
CA SER A 200 10.17 -2.94 -16.18
C SER A 200 9.66 -4.36 -15.96
N LEU A 201 9.42 -5.11 -17.03
CA LEU A 201 9.07 -6.54 -16.95
C LEU A 201 10.20 -7.39 -16.36
N TRP A 202 11.42 -6.85 -16.31
CA TRP A 202 12.60 -7.47 -15.72
C TRP A 202 12.79 -7.13 -14.23
N ASP A 203 11.92 -6.33 -13.62
CA ASP A 203 12.10 -5.88 -12.23
C ASP A 203 12.22 -7.07 -11.27
N LEU A 204 11.32 -8.06 -11.37
CA LEU A 204 11.38 -9.28 -10.55
C LEU A 204 12.71 -10.03 -10.72
N MET A 205 13.12 -10.32 -11.95
CA MET A 205 14.40 -11.02 -12.21
C MET A 205 15.60 -10.22 -11.72
N SER A 206 15.60 -8.90 -11.91
CA SER A 206 16.69 -8.02 -11.46
C SER A 206 16.78 -7.91 -9.94
N SER A 207 15.66 -8.08 -9.23
CA SER A 207 15.60 -8.10 -7.77
C SER A 207 15.95 -9.46 -7.17
N THR A 208 15.92 -10.53 -7.97
CA THR A 208 16.31 -11.89 -7.56
C THR A 208 17.84 -12.02 -7.61
N THR A 209 18.44 -12.12 -6.44
CA THR A 209 19.88 -12.31 -6.24
C THR A 209 20.16 -13.74 -5.79
N THR A 210 21.38 -14.22 -5.97
CA THR A 210 21.80 -15.55 -5.46
C THR A 210 21.60 -15.70 -3.95
N SER A 211 21.64 -14.60 -3.20
CA SER A 211 21.40 -14.58 -1.75
C SER A 211 19.92 -14.65 -1.35
N ASN A 212 18.97 -14.42 -2.28
CA ASN A 212 17.56 -14.32 -1.95
C ASN A 212 16.65 -15.39 -2.60
N VAL A 213 17.17 -16.19 -3.53
CA VAL A 213 16.44 -17.32 -4.16
C VAL A 213 15.97 -18.34 -3.11
N MET A 214 16.86 -18.76 -2.20
CA MET A 214 16.51 -19.72 -1.15
C MET A 214 15.41 -19.18 -0.21
N PRO A 215 15.52 -17.94 0.35
CA PRO A 215 14.43 -17.31 1.09
C PRO A 215 13.10 -17.24 0.32
N MET A 216 13.11 -16.94 -0.98
CA MET A 216 11.89 -16.89 -1.79
C MET A 216 11.20 -18.26 -1.92
N MET A 217 11.98 -19.33 -2.11
CA MET A 217 11.43 -20.69 -2.20
C MET A 217 10.82 -21.16 -0.88
N HIS A 218 11.47 -20.86 0.26
CA HIS A 218 10.95 -21.22 1.59
C HIS A 218 9.62 -20.53 1.87
N VAL A 219 9.50 -19.24 1.55
CA VAL A 219 8.23 -18.50 1.70
C VAL A 219 7.12 -19.12 0.86
N GLY A 220 7.42 -19.58 -0.37
CA GLY A 220 6.44 -20.23 -1.22
C GLY A 220 5.86 -21.52 -0.62
N LEU A 221 6.67 -22.28 0.11
CA LEU A 221 6.25 -23.49 0.82
C LEU A 221 5.50 -23.16 2.11
N ASP A 222 6.03 -22.24 2.92
CA ASP A 222 5.47 -21.89 4.23
C ASP A 222 4.18 -21.07 4.13
N ASN A 223 3.93 -20.42 2.99
CA ASN A 223 2.75 -19.58 2.75
C ASN A 223 1.91 -20.12 1.58
N PHE A 224 1.84 -21.45 1.45
CA PHE A 224 1.16 -22.12 0.34
C PHE A 224 -0.29 -21.65 0.15
N ASP A 225 -1.04 -21.43 1.23
CA ASP A 225 -2.43 -20.97 1.15
C ASP A 225 -2.55 -19.56 0.54
N LEU A 226 -1.64 -18.64 0.91
CA LEU A 226 -1.58 -17.31 0.32
C LEU A 226 -1.19 -17.40 -1.16
N VAL A 227 -0.18 -18.20 -1.50
CA VAL A 227 0.24 -18.38 -2.90
C VAL A 227 -0.91 -18.96 -3.73
N LYS A 228 -1.57 -19.99 -3.23
CA LYS A 228 -2.73 -20.62 -3.87
C LYS A 228 -3.88 -19.63 -4.06
N TYR A 229 -4.18 -18.81 -3.04
CA TYR A 229 -5.17 -17.75 -3.14
C TYR A 229 -4.79 -16.70 -4.19
N LEU A 230 -3.55 -16.21 -4.20
CA LEU A 230 -3.10 -15.23 -5.19
C LEU A 230 -3.19 -15.80 -6.61
N VAL A 231 -2.79 -17.07 -6.81
CA VAL A 231 -2.92 -17.76 -8.10
C VAL A 231 -4.38 -17.87 -8.53
N SER A 232 -5.30 -18.25 -7.62
CA SER A 232 -6.71 -18.36 -7.97
C SER A 232 -7.32 -17.01 -8.36
N GLN A 233 -6.94 -15.93 -7.67
CA GLN A 233 -7.38 -14.57 -8.00
C GLN A 233 -6.86 -14.10 -9.36
N VAL A 234 -5.61 -14.43 -9.70
CA VAL A 234 -5.03 -14.10 -11.01
C VAL A 234 -5.74 -14.83 -12.15
N MET A 235 -6.21 -16.05 -11.90
CA MET A 235 -6.92 -16.87 -12.88
C MET A 235 -8.38 -16.46 -13.10
N LEU A 236 -8.94 -15.53 -12.31
CA LEU A 236 -10.31 -15.06 -12.49
C LEU A 236 -10.49 -14.36 -13.85
N SER A 237 -11.51 -14.79 -14.59
CA SER A 237 -12.00 -14.10 -15.78
C SER A 237 -12.72 -12.79 -15.42
N GLU A 238 -13.11 -12.00 -16.43
CA GLU A 238 -13.94 -10.82 -16.18
C GLU A 238 -15.30 -11.20 -15.62
N GLU A 239 -15.88 -12.28 -16.15
CA GLU A 239 -17.14 -12.88 -15.69
C GLU A 239 -17.03 -13.32 -14.23
N ASP A 240 -15.96 -14.01 -13.84
CA ASP A 240 -15.80 -14.47 -12.45
C ASP A 240 -15.71 -13.29 -11.47
N ARG A 241 -14.96 -12.23 -11.82
CA ARG A 241 -14.87 -11.01 -11.00
C ARG A 241 -16.24 -10.35 -10.84
N PHE A 242 -17.04 -10.35 -11.89
CA PHE A 242 -18.39 -9.79 -11.88
C PHE A 242 -19.37 -10.65 -11.04
N GLU A 243 -19.24 -11.98 -11.07
CA GLU A 243 -20.04 -12.85 -10.19
C GLU A 243 -19.70 -12.62 -8.71
N VAL A 244 -18.41 -12.42 -8.38
CA VAL A 244 -18.02 -12.03 -7.01
C VAL A 244 -18.61 -10.67 -6.62
N LEU A 245 -18.69 -9.71 -7.55
CA LEU A 245 -19.40 -8.45 -7.31
C LEU A 245 -20.88 -8.71 -7.03
N LYS A 246 -21.54 -9.62 -7.75
CA LYS A 246 -22.97 -9.93 -7.54
C LYS A 246 -23.26 -10.57 -6.18
N GLU A 247 -22.31 -11.27 -5.58
CA GLU A 247 -22.45 -11.73 -4.19
C GLU A 247 -22.58 -10.57 -3.19
N TYR A 248 -21.94 -9.45 -3.50
CA TYR A 248 -22.00 -8.21 -2.73
C TYR A 248 -23.16 -7.33 -3.17
N TYR A 249 -23.32 -7.08 -4.46
CA TYR A 249 -24.35 -6.24 -5.07
C TYR A 249 -25.23 -7.08 -6.02
N PRO A 250 -26.30 -7.71 -5.52
CA PRO A 250 -27.11 -8.67 -6.29
C PRO A 250 -27.70 -8.12 -7.59
N GLN A 251 -27.97 -6.81 -7.64
CA GLN A 251 -28.56 -6.13 -8.80
C GLN A 251 -27.52 -5.47 -9.73
N ALA A 252 -26.23 -5.75 -9.54
CA ALA A 252 -25.18 -5.24 -10.43
C ALA A 252 -25.46 -5.64 -11.89
N LYS A 253 -25.30 -4.69 -12.81
CA LYS A 253 -25.37 -4.91 -14.26
C LYS A 253 -23.98 -4.77 -14.86
N LYS A 254 -23.58 -5.69 -15.74
CA LYS A 254 -22.20 -5.74 -16.23
C LYS A 254 -21.79 -4.46 -16.95
N GLU A 255 -22.70 -3.83 -17.70
CA GLU A 255 -22.43 -2.57 -18.41
C GLU A 255 -22.03 -1.38 -17.52
N ASP A 256 -22.38 -1.41 -16.22
CA ASP A 256 -22.12 -0.32 -15.29
C ASP A 256 -20.71 -0.37 -14.68
N TRP A 257 -19.94 -1.42 -14.95
CA TRP A 257 -18.67 -1.70 -14.30
C TRP A 257 -17.56 -1.89 -15.31
N ARG A 258 -16.43 -1.22 -15.06
CA ARG A 258 -15.19 -1.40 -15.82
C ARG A 258 -14.05 -1.82 -14.92
N LEU A 259 -13.16 -2.65 -15.43
CA LEU A 259 -11.96 -3.03 -14.71
C LEU A 259 -10.95 -1.87 -14.70
N TRP A 260 -10.35 -1.62 -13.54
CA TRP A 260 -9.30 -0.63 -13.35
C TRP A 260 -8.08 -1.25 -12.67
N GLN A 261 -6.91 -1.05 -13.27
CA GLN A 261 -5.65 -1.51 -12.72
C GLN A 261 -5.17 -0.56 -11.62
N ALA A 262 -5.02 -1.06 -10.40
CA ALA A 262 -4.47 -0.31 -9.28
C ALA A 262 -2.93 -0.25 -9.31
N GLY A 263 -2.34 0.38 -8.30
CA GLY A 263 -0.89 0.36 -8.09
C GLY A 263 -0.36 -1.04 -7.80
N GLN A 264 0.94 -1.20 -7.98
CA GLN A 264 1.68 -2.40 -7.58
C GLN A 264 2.29 -2.17 -6.20
N ARG A 265 2.16 -3.18 -5.34
CA ARG A 265 2.82 -3.27 -4.04
C ARG A 265 3.93 -4.32 -4.14
N VAL A 266 5.01 -4.15 -3.39
CA VAL A 266 6.05 -5.18 -3.26
C VAL A 266 5.88 -5.84 -1.90
N GLN A 267 5.63 -7.14 -1.92
CA GLN A 267 5.53 -7.95 -0.72
C GLN A 267 6.93 -8.38 -0.30
N ILE A 268 7.34 -8.00 0.90
CA ILE A 268 8.73 -8.17 1.36
C ILE A 268 8.92 -9.53 2.00
N ILE A 269 10.06 -10.13 1.70
CA ILE A 269 10.58 -11.34 2.32
C ILE A 269 11.86 -10.95 3.04
N LYS A 270 11.90 -11.18 4.34
CA LYS A 270 13.09 -10.97 5.15
C LYS A 270 13.75 -12.31 5.43
N ARG A 271 15.06 -12.37 5.28
CA ARG A 271 15.86 -13.52 5.68
C ARG A 271 15.80 -13.70 7.20
N ASP A 272 15.62 -14.94 7.62
CA ASP A 272 15.62 -15.36 9.01
C ASP A 272 16.65 -16.49 9.15
N ALA A 273 17.43 -16.47 10.24
CA ALA A 273 18.53 -17.43 10.41
C ALA A 273 18.02 -18.86 10.59
N ASP A 274 16.85 -19.03 11.22
CA ASP A 274 16.30 -20.34 11.56
C ASP A 274 15.27 -20.80 10.53
N LYS A 275 14.45 -19.86 10.02
CA LYS A 275 13.34 -20.15 9.09
C LYS A 275 13.69 -19.94 7.63
N GLY A 276 14.88 -19.43 7.33
CA GLY A 276 15.30 -19.10 5.97
C GLY A 276 14.67 -17.79 5.47
N GLY A 277 13.41 -17.81 5.03
CA GLY A 277 12.70 -16.65 4.50
C GLY A 277 11.34 -16.44 5.15
N VAL A 278 11.06 -15.24 5.65
CA VAL A 278 9.81 -14.91 6.34
C VAL A 278 9.12 -13.75 5.63
N LEU A 279 7.84 -13.96 5.30
CA LEU A 279 6.98 -12.94 4.70
C LEU A 279 6.69 -11.81 5.70
N ARG A 280 6.90 -10.56 5.30
CA ARG A 280 6.61 -9.36 6.10
C ARG A 280 5.40 -8.62 5.56
N LEU A 281 4.25 -8.79 6.21
CA LEU A 281 2.96 -8.22 5.80
C LEU A 281 2.83 -6.71 6.07
N GLY A 282 3.82 -6.10 6.73
CA GLY A 282 3.82 -4.69 7.12
C GLY A 282 4.78 -3.83 6.30
N THR A 283 4.87 -2.58 6.73
CA THR A 283 5.91 -1.65 6.28
C THR A 283 7.16 -1.88 7.12
N GLU A 284 8.31 -2.02 6.48
CA GLU A 284 9.61 -2.21 7.12
C GLU A 284 10.52 -1.00 6.86
N VAL A 285 11.25 -0.57 7.88
CA VAL A 285 12.27 0.49 7.75
C VAL A 285 13.65 -0.14 7.86
N VAL A 286 14.40 -0.06 6.78
CA VAL A 286 15.80 -0.51 6.72
C VAL A 286 16.70 0.71 6.74
N SER A 287 17.78 0.66 7.52
CA SER A 287 18.79 1.71 7.56
C SER A 287 20.17 1.07 7.67
N ASP A 288 21.20 1.73 7.15
CA ASP A 288 22.58 1.30 7.34
C ASP A 288 23.03 1.52 8.79
N GLN A 289 24.09 0.83 9.19
CA GLN A 289 24.73 1.00 10.50
C GLN A 289 25.16 2.44 10.80
N GLN A 290 25.52 3.23 9.77
CA GLN A 290 25.97 4.61 9.97
C GLN A 290 24.84 5.65 9.95
N GLY A 291 23.58 5.24 9.71
CA GLY A 291 22.45 6.18 9.64
C GLY A 291 22.56 7.20 8.50
N THR A 292 23.21 6.84 7.40
CA THR A 292 23.41 7.69 6.22
C THR A 292 22.44 7.36 5.08
N ILE A 293 21.76 6.21 5.15
CA ILE A 293 20.70 5.84 4.21
C ILE A 293 19.58 5.10 4.94
N ALA A 294 18.34 5.33 4.53
CA ALA A 294 17.19 4.54 4.97
C ALA A 294 16.20 4.30 3.84
N ALA A 295 15.54 3.15 3.86
CA ALA A 295 14.52 2.75 2.89
C ALA A 295 13.24 2.30 3.59
N LEU A 296 12.11 2.69 3.01
CA LEU A 296 10.79 2.23 3.38
C LEU A 296 10.36 1.11 2.44
N LEU A 297 10.27 -0.12 2.95
CA LEU A 297 9.94 -1.32 2.18
C LEU A 297 8.55 -1.84 2.56
N GLY A 298 7.93 -2.61 1.66
CA GLY A 298 6.73 -3.38 1.95
C GLY A 298 5.42 -2.66 1.67
N ALA A 299 4.41 -2.99 2.47
CA ALA A 299 3.08 -2.43 2.31
C ALA A 299 3.12 -0.91 2.49
N SER A 300 2.34 -0.19 1.68
CA SER A 300 2.17 1.25 1.88
C SER A 300 1.61 1.49 3.28
N PRO A 301 2.29 2.29 4.13
CA PRO A 301 1.78 2.56 5.47
C PRO A 301 0.43 3.27 5.36
N GLY A 302 -0.56 2.79 6.10
CA GLY A 302 -1.86 3.44 6.22
C GLY A 302 -1.77 4.70 7.07
N ALA A 303 -2.87 5.46 7.14
CA ALA A 303 -2.94 6.71 7.91
C ALA A 303 -2.43 6.56 9.35
N SER A 304 -2.79 5.45 10.01
CA SER A 304 -2.45 5.18 11.40
C SER A 304 -1.01 4.74 11.63
N THR A 305 -0.29 4.30 10.59
CA THR A 305 1.07 3.77 10.72
C THR A 305 2.12 4.69 10.11
N ALA A 306 1.77 5.54 9.14
CA ALA A 306 2.74 6.41 8.47
C ALA A 306 3.49 7.35 9.43
N ALA A 307 2.75 8.07 10.29
CA ALA A 307 3.36 8.98 11.27
C ALA A 307 4.28 8.27 12.27
N PRO A 308 3.86 7.21 13.00
CA PRO A 308 4.73 6.53 13.95
C PRO A 308 5.95 5.88 13.27
N ILE A 309 5.82 5.36 12.04
CA ILE A 309 6.96 4.81 11.29
C ILE A 309 8.00 5.91 10.99
N MET A 310 7.56 7.09 10.57
CA MET A 310 8.48 8.21 10.31
C MET A 310 9.12 8.75 11.59
N LEU A 311 8.38 8.79 12.71
CA LEU A 311 8.96 9.17 14.01
C LEU A 311 10.03 8.16 14.45
N ASN A 312 9.76 6.86 14.37
CA ASN A 312 10.73 5.81 14.69
C ASN A 312 11.97 5.88 13.79
N LEU A 313 11.79 6.20 12.50
CA LEU A 313 12.91 6.42 11.58
C LEU A 313 13.79 7.60 12.05
N LEU A 314 13.17 8.72 12.41
CA LEU A 314 13.90 9.90 12.91
C LEU A 314 14.67 9.58 14.19
N GLU A 315 14.07 8.84 15.12
CA GLU A 315 14.74 8.38 16.35
C GLU A 315 15.94 7.48 16.05
N LYS A 316 15.79 6.56 15.09
CA LYS A 316 16.85 5.60 14.72
C LYS A 316 18.03 6.26 14.00
N VAL A 317 17.76 7.19 13.10
CA VAL A 317 18.76 7.75 12.17
C VAL A 317 19.31 9.10 12.67
N PHE A 318 18.49 9.88 13.36
CA PHE A 318 18.82 11.21 13.84
C PHE A 318 18.69 11.34 15.36
N GLY A 319 18.97 10.26 16.11
CA GLY A 319 18.78 10.18 17.56
C GLY A 319 19.36 11.36 18.35
N ASP A 320 20.57 11.81 18.01
CA ASP A 320 21.20 12.98 18.63
C ASP A 320 20.40 14.27 18.40
N ARG A 321 19.84 14.44 17.19
CA ARG A 321 19.01 15.60 16.87
C ARG A 321 17.66 15.51 17.54
N VAL A 322 17.02 14.34 17.53
CA VAL A 322 15.74 14.12 18.22
C VAL A 322 15.88 14.41 19.70
N SER A 323 17.00 14.04 20.32
CA SER A 323 17.29 14.32 21.73
C SER A 323 17.64 15.79 22.02
N SER A 324 17.86 16.60 20.99
CA SER A 324 18.20 18.01 21.18
C SER A 324 17.00 18.83 21.70
N PRO A 325 17.23 19.85 22.55
CA PRO A 325 16.15 20.72 23.05
C PRO A 325 15.32 21.37 21.93
N GLN A 326 15.96 21.68 20.80
CA GLN A 326 15.33 22.31 19.65
C GLN A 326 14.28 21.41 19.01
N TRP A 327 14.58 20.11 18.84
CA TRP A 327 13.64 19.15 18.27
C TRP A 327 12.60 18.69 19.27
N GLN A 328 12.95 18.58 20.55
CA GLN A 328 11.97 18.29 21.61
C GLN A 328 10.90 19.38 21.72
N ALA A 329 11.28 20.65 21.55
CA ALA A 329 10.31 21.76 21.50
C ALA A 329 9.34 21.66 20.30
N ILE A 330 9.79 21.13 19.17
CA ILE A 330 8.94 20.90 17.98
C ILE A 330 8.09 19.63 18.17
N GLY A 331 8.67 18.56 18.72
CA GLY A 331 7.99 17.28 18.94
C GLY A 331 6.87 17.36 19.99
N ALA A 332 7.01 18.22 20.99
CA ALA A 332 5.96 18.51 21.98
C ALA A 332 4.71 19.17 21.37
N ALA A 333 4.79 19.73 20.16
CA ALA A 333 3.64 20.27 19.42
C ALA A 333 2.94 19.23 18.53
N VAL A 334 3.53 18.03 18.38
CA VAL A 334 3.04 16.95 17.48
C VAL A 334 2.49 15.75 18.28
N ARG A 335 2.86 15.62 19.56
CA ARG A 335 2.26 14.66 20.51
C ARG A 335 1.00 15.25 21.15
#